data_AF-A0A8J5T2D5-F1
#
_entry.id   AF-A0A8J5T2D5-F1
#
_cell.length_a   1.000
_cell.length_b   1.000
_cell.length_c   1.000
_cell.angle_alpha   90.00
_cell.angle_beta   90.00
_cell.angle_gamma   90.00
#
_symmetry.space_group_name_H-M   'P 1'
#
loop_
_entity.id
_entity.type
_entity.pdbx_description
1 polymer ?
#
loop_
_entity_poly.entity_id
_entity_poly.type
_entity_poly.pdbx_seq_one_letter_code
_entity_poly.pdbx_strand_id
1 'polypeptide(L)'
;MRSPTSASAPPGHRLRLWWRRRGRGGAVGATFAVALLAAAVLLALSYYASVPVVAPTPSSSSGSRPALVDLTLVRRADEKGALCLDGSAPGYHLQKGSGAGSQSWLIHLEGGGWCRNLRSCASRQKSLLGSSLYMERQVEFAGILSNDKPQNPDFYNWNKVKIRYCDGASFSGNVKDELQNGTKFFFRGQRIWEAVMSELLLKGLRHAKQLSGFSNRMLCWWASHLHSL
;
A
#
# COMPACT_ATOMS: atom_id res chain seq x y z
N MET A 1 -82.75 5.41 -11.03
CA MET A 1 -81.92 5.16 -9.83
C MET A 1 -80.67 6.03 -9.91
N ARG A 2 -80.39 6.78 -8.81
CA ARG A 2 -79.21 7.63 -8.49
C ARG A 2 -78.88 8.79 -9.43
N SER A 3 -78.48 9.99 -9.01
CA SER A 3 -78.61 10.88 -7.84
C SER A 3 -77.84 12.16 -8.27
N PRO A 4 -78.31 13.39 -8.02
CA PRO A 4 -77.60 14.60 -8.40
C PRO A 4 -76.70 15.10 -7.25
N THR A 5 -75.55 15.70 -7.58
CA THR A 5 -74.70 16.47 -6.65
C THR A 5 -74.09 17.60 -7.48
N SER A 6 -74.58 18.84 -7.40
CA SER A 6 -74.52 19.83 -6.31
C SER A 6 -73.10 20.36 -6.08
N ALA A 7 -72.95 21.65 -6.38
CA ALA A 7 -71.72 22.44 -6.42
C ALA A 7 -71.17 22.79 -5.02
N SER A 8 -69.84 22.89 -4.95
CA SER A 8 -69.07 23.29 -3.77
C SER A 8 -68.96 24.81 -3.60
N ALA A 9 -69.06 25.31 -2.36
CA ALA A 9 -68.69 26.67 -1.94
C ALA A 9 -67.45 26.65 -0.99
N PRO A 10 -66.66 27.74 -0.88
CA PRO A 10 -65.22 27.66 -0.56
C PRO A 10 -64.80 27.87 0.91
N PRO A 11 -63.56 27.45 1.28
CA PRO A 11 -63.12 27.13 2.65
C PRO A 11 -62.43 28.29 3.40
N GLY A 12 -62.92 29.52 3.29
CA GLY A 12 -62.24 30.71 3.86
C GLY A 12 -62.50 31.01 5.34
N HIS A 13 -63.55 30.44 5.95
CA HIS A 13 -64.09 30.96 7.22
C HIS A 13 -63.71 30.14 8.47
N ARG A 14 -63.13 28.93 8.31
CA ARG A 14 -62.78 28.05 9.44
C ARG A 14 -61.37 28.26 10.01
N LEU A 15 -60.44 28.85 9.26
CA LEU A 15 -59.05 29.03 9.71
C LEU A 15 -58.84 30.21 10.68
N ARG A 16 -59.69 31.25 10.64
CA ARG A 16 -59.47 32.46 11.46
C ARG A 16 -59.81 32.27 12.95
N LEU A 17 -60.69 31.32 13.28
CA LEU A 17 -61.05 31.03 14.68
C LEU A 17 -60.06 30.11 15.39
N TRP A 18 -59.29 29.31 14.65
CA TRP A 18 -58.30 28.41 15.23
C TRP A 18 -57.05 29.17 15.74
N TRP A 19 -56.65 30.23 15.05
CA TRP A 19 -55.44 31.00 15.38
C TRP A 19 -55.56 31.82 16.68
N ARG A 20 -56.76 32.22 17.12
CA ARG A 20 -56.92 33.01 18.36
C ARG A 20 -56.88 32.19 19.65
N ARG A 21 -56.92 30.85 19.60
CA ARG A 21 -56.91 29.99 20.80
C ARG A 21 -55.53 29.46 21.22
N ARG A 22 -54.48 29.64 20.42
CA ARG A 22 -53.16 29.03 20.66
C ARG A 22 -52.09 29.97 21.23
N GLY A 23 -52.41 31.24 21.49
CA GLY A 23 -51.43 32.29 21.79
C GLY A 23 -50.98 32.47 23.24
N ARG A 24 -51.35 31.61 24.20
CA ARG A 24 -51.08 31.87 25.64
C ARG A 24 -50.36 30.77 26.43
N GLY A 25 -50.01 29.63 25.80
CA GLY A 25 -49.36 28.49 26.49
C GLY A 25 -47.88 28.23 26.16
N GLY A 26 -47.30 28.92 25.18
CA GLY A 26 -45.96 28.59 24.65
C GLY A 26 -44.77 29.28 25.33
N ALA A 27 -45.00 30.35 26.08
CA ALA A 27 -43.90 31.17 26.61
C ALA A 27 -43.23 30.55 27.85
N VAL A 28 -43.96 29.78 28.65
CA VAL A 28 -43.43 29.21 29.92
C VAL A 28 -42.62 27.93 29.67
N GLY A 29 -42.96 27.11 28.68
CA GLY A 29 -42.19 25.90 28.36
C GLY A 29 -40.83 26.19 27.70
N ALA A 30 -40.74 27.29 26.94
CA ALA A 30 -39.52 27.67 26.23
C ALA A 30 -38.39 28.14 27.18
N THR A 31 -38.74 28.80 28.31
CA THR A 31 -37.74 29.30 29.26
C THR A 31 -37.07 28.19 30.07
N PHE A 32 -37.83 27.17 30.48
CA PHE A 32 -37.26 26.00 31.18
C PHE A 32 -36.35 25.16 30.29
N ALA A 33 -36.71 24.97 29.02
CA ALA A 33 -35.88 24.22 28.07
C ALA A 33 -34.55 24.93 27.77
N VAL A 34 -34.57 26.26 27.61
CA VAL A 34 -33.37 27.07 27.37
C VAL A 34 -32.46 27.07 28.61
N ALA A 35 -33.02 27.15 29.82
CA ALA A 35 -32.24 27.11 31.05
C ALA A 35 -31.55 25.75 31.26
N LEU A 36 -32.23 24.63 30.96
CA LEU A 36 -31.64 23.29 31.05
C LEU A 36 -30.52 23.06 30.03
N LEU A 37 -30.69 23.55 28.81
CA LEU A 37 -29.64 23.50 27.78
C LEU A 37 -28.42 24.33 28.18
N ALA A 38 -28.61 25.53 28.73
CA ALA A 38 -27.52 26.38 29.21
C ALA A 38 -26.74 25.72 30.36
N ALA A 39 -27.44 25.10 31.32
CA ALA A 39 -26.81 24.37 32.41
C ALA A 39 -26.00 23.16 31.93
N ALA A 40 -26.52 22.39 30.96
CA ALA A 40 -25.81 21.25 30.39
C ALA A 40 -24.54 21.67 29.63
N VAL A 41 -24.58 22.79 28.90
CA VAL A 41 -23.41 23.34 28.21
C VAL A 41 -22.34 23.82 29.21
N LEU A 42 -22.75 24.48 30.29
CA LEU A 42 -21.82 24.92 31.34
C LEU A 42 -21.15 23.74 32.05
N LEU A 43 -21.88 22.66 32.32
CA LEU A 43 -21.33 21.45 32.90
C LEU A 43 -20.37 20.71 31.93
N ALA A 44 -20.67 20.71 30.64
CA ALA A 44 -19.77 20.13 29.64
C ALA A 44 -18.48 20.94 29.51
N LEU A 45 -18.56 22.28 29.50
CA LEU A 45 -17.40 23.16 29.41
C LEU A 45 -16.51 23.07 30.66
N SER A 46 -17.11 22.99 31.87
CA SER A 46 -16.33 22.80 33.10
C SER A 46 -15.65 21.43 33.14
N TYR A 47 -16.31 20.38 32.64
CA TYR A 47 -15.71 19.06 32.50
C TYR A 47 -14.49 19.10 31.56
N TYR A 48 -14.61 19.68 30.36
CA TYR A 48 -13.49 19.80 29.42
C TYR A 48 -12.34 20.67 29.93
N ALA A 49 -12.62 21.72 30.71
CA ALA A 49 -11.58 22.54 31.34
C ALA A 49 -10.81 21.80 32.45
N SER A 50 -11.40 20.73 33.01
CA SER A 50 -10.82 19.97 34.12
C SER A 50 -10.02 18.74 33.66
N VAL A 51 -10.06 18.38 32.38
CA VAL A 51 -9.30 17.23 31.85
C VAL A 51 -7.85 17.66 31.66
N PRO A 52 -6.88 17.12 32.42
CA PRO A 52 -5.48 17.38 32.15
C PRO A 52 -5.14 16.79 30.77
N VAL A 53 -4.68 17.64 29.86
CA VAL A 53 -4.08 17.21 28.60
C VAL A 53 -2.85 16.39 28.96
N VAL A 54 -2.96 15.06 28.92
CA VAL A 54 -1.82 14.17 28.99
C VAL A 54 -1.02 14.43 27.72
N ALA A 55 -0.02 15.31 27.82
CA ALA A 55 1.00 15.44 26.79
C ALA A 55 1.61 14.06 26.57
N PRO A 56 1.78 13.59 25.31
CA PRO A 56 2.54 12.39 25.07
C PRO A 56 3.92 12.60 25.68
N THR A 57 4.28 11.78 26.67
CA THR A 57 5.65 11.69 27.13
C THR A 57 6.52 11.44 25.90
N PRO A 58 7.63 12.18 25.70
CA PRO A 58 8.56 11.82 24.66
C PRO A 58 9.15 10.48 25.10
N SER A 59 8.62 9.39 24.56
CA SER A 59 9.31 8.13 24.59
C SER A 59 10.65 8.41 23.93
N SER A 60 11.71 8.33 24.74
CA SER A 60 13.07 8.19 24.24
C SER A 60 13.15 6.84 23.53
N SER A 61 12.52 6.74 22.35
CA SER A 61 12.96 5.80 21.36
C SER A 61 14.38 6.23 21.06
N SER A 62 15.33 5.44 21.54
CA SER A 62 16.69 5.45 21.01
C SER A 62 16.54 5.38 19.49
N GLY A 63 16.68 6.54 18.85
CA GLY A 63 16.46 6.70 17.42
C GLY A 63 17.56 5.96 16.67
N SER A 64 17.45 4.64 16.57
CA SER A 64 18.07 3.94 15.47
C SER A 64 17.36 4.42 14.24
N ARG A 65 18.02 5.28 13.45
CA ARG A 65 17.60 5.53 12.08
C ARG A 65 17.32 4.17 11.44
N PRO A 66 16.18 4.00 10.75
CA PRO A 66 15.91 2.73 10.10
C PRO A 66 17.06 2.38 9.17
N ALA A 67 17.59 1.18 9.31
CA ALA A 67 18.73 0.72 8.52
C ALA A 67 18.30 0.63 7.05
N LEU A 68 18.68 1.64 6.27
CA LEU A 68 18.43 1.67 4.83
C LEU A 68 19.26 0.60 4.12
N VAL A 69 18.65 -0.06 3.15
CA VAL A 69 19.26 -1.16 2.39
C VAL A 69 19.56 -0.70 0.97
N ASP A 70 20.82 -0.81 0.55
CA ASP A 70 21.29 -0.37 -0.76
C ASP A 70 20.71 -1.19 -1.93
N LEU A 71 20.51 -0.52 -3.06
CA LEU A 71 20.19 -1.13 -4.34
C LEU A 71 21.45 -1.69 -4.99
N THR A 72 21.48 -3.01 -5.17
CA THR A 72 22.48 -3.70 -5.98
C THR A 72 21.93 -3.93 -7.38
N LEU A 73 22.61 -3.40 -8.40
CA LEU A 73 22.30 -3.71 -9.79
C LEU A 73 22.97 -5.03 -10.19
N VAL A 74 22.26 -5.85 -10.96
CA VAL A 74 22.78 -7.11 -11.49
C VAL A 74 24.01 -6.82 -12.36
N ARG A 75 25.12 -7.50 -12.10
CA ARG A 75 26.34 -7.35 -12.90
C ARG A 75 26.17 -7.99 -14.27
N ARG A 76 26.62 -7.28 -15.31
CA ARG A 76 26.64 -7.76 -16.71
C ARG A 76 25.25 -8.25 -17.13
N ALA A 77 24.24 -7.44 -16.82
CA ALA A 77 22.84 -7.82 -16.99
C ALA A 77 22.47 -7.93 -18.47
N ASP A 78 23.08 -7.09 -19.31
CA ASP A 78 23.06 -7.12 -20.77
C ASP A 78 23.60 -8.45 -21.34
N GLU A 79 24.77 -8.92 -20.88
CA GLU A 79 25.32 -10.22 -21.29
C GLU A 79 24.38 -11.39 -20.93
N LYS A 80 23.62 -11.24 -19.83
CA LYS A 80 22.64 -12.22 -19.35
C LYS A 80 21.26 -12.06 -20.00
N GLY A 81 21.04 -11.01 -20.82
CA GLY A 81 19.72 -10.64 -21.35
C GLY A 81 18.69 -10.26 -20.28
N ALA A 82 19.14 -9.93 -19.07
CA ALA A 82 18.34 -9.56 -17.91
C ALA A 82 18.22 -8.04 -17.85
N LEU A 83 17.22 -7.48 -18.53
CA LEU A 83 17.05 -6.03 -18.69
C LEU A 83 15.68 -5.57 -18.19
N CYS A 84 15.61 -4.42 -17.54
CA CYS A 84 14.35 -3.72 -17.27
C CYS A 84 13.67 -3.30 -18.57
N LEU A 85 12.40 -2.92 -18.51
CA LEU A 85 11.58 -2.59 -19.67
C LEU A 85 12.23 -1.54 -20.59
N ASP A 86 12.99 -0.59 -20.04
CA ASP A 86 13.73 0.46 -20.77
C ASP A 86 15.14 0.04 -21.26
N GLY A 87 15.62 -1.14 -20.87
CA GLY A 87 16.98 -1.61 -21.17
C GLY A 87 18.01 -1.38 -20.06
N SER A 88 17.64 -0.77 -18.94
CA SER A 88 18.53 -0.62 -17.79
C SER A 88 18.74 -1.95 -17.04
N ALA A 89 19.82 -2.06 -16.27
CA ALA A 89 20.08 -3.26 -15.48
C ALA A 89 19.08 -3.38 -14.32
N PRO A 90 18.44 -4.54 -14.08
CA PRO A 90 17.59 -4.77 -12.93
C PRO A 90 18.39 -4.77 -11.63
N GLY A 91 17.71 -4.69 -10.50
CA GLY A 91 18.36 -4.69 -9.20
C GLY A 91 17.55 -5.31 -8.07
N TYR A 92 18.22 -5.49 -6.95
CA TYR A 92 17.66 -6.01 -5.71
C TYR A 92 18.31 -5.34 -4.51
N HIS A 93 17.59 -5.34 -3.39
CA HIS A 93 18.13 -4.97 -2.08
C HIS A 93 18.39 -6.24 -1.28
N LEU A 94 19.54 -6.33 -0.61
CA LEU A 94 19.92 -7.47 0.22
C LEU A 94 20.33 -6.98 1.61
N GLN A 95 19.60 -7.44 2.63
CA GLN A 95 19.96 -7.29 4.03
C GLN A 95 20.39 -8.64 4.58
N LYS A 96 21.59 -8.74 5.15
CA LYS A 96 22.12 -9.98 5.71
C LYS A 96 21.41 -10.33 7.03
N GLY A 97 21.15 -11.61 7.22
CA GLY A 97 20.61 -12.16 8.46
C GLY A 97 21.66 -12.24 9.57
N SER A 98 21.21 -12.57 10.77
CA SER A 98 22.04 -12.65 11.98
C SER A 98 21.68 -13.86 12.84
N GLY A 99 22.64 -14.30 13.66
CA GLY A 99 22.47 -15.45 14.55
C GLY A 99 21.96 -16.69 13.82
N ALA A 100 20.94 -17.34 14.38
CA ALA A 100 20.34 -18.54 13.80
C ALA A 100 19.71 -18.31 12.40
N GLY A 101 19.27 -17.09 12.08
CA GLY A 101 18.67 -16.76 10.78
C GLY A 101 19.68 -16.48 9.67
N SER A 102 20.98 -16.45 9.97
CA SER A 102 22.05 -16.17 8.99
C SER A 102 22.15 -17.19 7.85
N GLN A 103 21.59 -18.39 8.02
CA GLN A 103 21.48 -19.43 6.98
C GLN A 103 20.07 -19.58 6.42
N SER A 104 19.15 -18.69 6.76
CA SER A 104 17.77 -18.70 6.27
C SER A 104 17.53 -17.48 5.39
N TRP A 105 16.69 -17.64 4.37
CA TRP A 105 16.52 -16.65 3.31
C TRP A 105 15.04 -16.37 3.03
N LEU A 106 14.69 -15.10 2.96
CA LEU A 106 13.38 -14.61 2.52
C LEU A 106 13.56 -13.83 1.22
N ILE A 107 12.98 -14.34 0.13
CA ILE A 107 12.99 -13.72 -1.19
C ILE A 107 11.64 -13.05 -1.42
N HIS A 108 11.64 -11.73 -1.54
CA HIS A 108 10.44 -10.92 -1.78
C HIS A 108 10.48 -10.31 -3.20
N LEU A 109 9.48 -10.65 -4.01
CA LEU A 109 9.25 -10.03 -5.31
C LEU A 109 8.42 -8.75 -5.13
N GLU A 110 8.98 -7.62 -5.54
CA GLU A 110 8.23 -6.37 -5.59
C GLU A 110 7.03 -6.50 -6.55
N GLY A 111 5.88 -5.98 -6.12
CA GLY A 111 4.68 -5.92 -6.94
C GLY A 111 4.66 -4.68 -7.83
N GLY A 112 3.55 -4.48 -8.57
CA GLY A 112 3.38 -3.30 -9.41
C GLY A 112 2.43 -3.49 -10.59
N GLY A 113 1.80 -4.66 -10.73
CA GLY A 113 0.92 -4.99 -11.85
C GLY A 113 1.66 -4.97 -13.19
N TRP A 114 0.94 -5.08 -14.31
CA TRP A 114 1.51 -5.10 -15.66
C TRP A 114 1.02 -3.91 -16.49
N CYS A 115 1.79 -3.54 -17.51
CA CYS A 115 1.29 -2.62 -18.53
C CYS A 115 0.36 -3.36 -19.50
N ARG A 116 -0.72 -2.71 -19.96
CA ARG A 116 -1.82 -3.37 -20.72
C ARG A 116 -1.70 -3.21 -22.24
N ASN A 117 -0.93 -2.24 -22.69
CA ASN A 117 -0.72 -1.90 -24.10
C ASN A 117 0.57 -1.09 -24.27
N LEU A 118 1.06 -0.97 -25.51
CA LEU A 118 2.32 -0.30 -25.83
C LEU A 118 2.41 1.13 -25.28
N ARG A 119 1.32 1.91 -25.31
CA ARG A 119 1.29 3.27 -24.73
C ARG A 119 1.54 3.25 -23.23
N SER A 120 0.85 2.36 -22.50
CA SER A 120 1.05 2.21 -21.06
C SER A 120 2.43 1.66 -20.71
N CYS A 121 3.00 0.79 -21.55
CA CYS A 121 4.36 0.28 -21.37
C CYS A 121 5.41 1.38 -21.61
N ALA A 122 5.24 2.20 -22.65
CA ALA A 122 6.12 3.34 -22.94
C ALA A 122 6.12 4.38 -21.82
N SER A 123 4.95 4.64 -21.22
CA SER A 123 4.87 5.48 -20.02
C SER A 123 5.60 4.83 -18.84
N ARG A 124 5.41 3.52 -18.64
CA ARG A 124 6.02 2.79 -17.53
C ARG A 124 7.56 2.71 -17.62
N GLN A 125 8.15 2.67 -18.81
CA GLN A 125 9.62 2.74 -18.99
C GLN A 125 10.25 3.96 -18.30
N LYS A 126 9.49 5.05 -18.15
CA LYS A 126 9.94 6.31 -17.55
C LYS A 126 9.59 6.37 -16.04
N SER A 127 9.56 5.23 -15.37
CA SER A 127 9.17 5.11 -13.96
C SER A 127 9.98 4.04 -13.24
N LEU A 128 9.93 4.05 -11.91
CA LEU A 128 10.57 3.04 -11.05
C LEU A 128 10.11 1.60 -11.31
N LEU A 129 8.96 1.39 -11.98
CA LEU A 129 8.41 0.07 -12.32
C LEU A 129 8.78 -0.39 -13.75
N GLY A 130 9.60 0.38 -14.48
CA GLY A 130 10.06 0.03 -15.82
C GLY A 130 11.54 0.30 -16.07
N SER A 131 12.23 0.93 -15.11
CA SER A 131 13.63 1.31 -15.23
C SER A 131 14.29 1.47 -13.87
N SER A 132 15.50 0.93 -13.73
CA SER A 132 16.29 1.07 -12.51
C SER A 132 16.90 2.45 -12.34
N LEU A 133 16.89 3.29 -13.39
CA LEU A 133 17.36 4.67 -13.34
C LEU A 133 16.49 5.56 -12.44
N TYR A 134 15.23 5.16 -12.23
CA TYR A 134 14.27 5.87 -11.37
C TYR A 134 14.03 5.17 -10.02
N MET A 135 14.74 4.08 -9.74
CA MET A 135 14.61 3.38 -8.46
C MET A 135 15.36 4.11 -7.35
N GLU A 136 14.79 4.09 -6.15
CA GLU A 136 15.45 4.55 -4.94
C GLU A 136 16.73 3.74 -4.71
N ARG A 137 17.84 4.46 -4.49
CA ARG A 137 19.15 3.86 -4.26
C ARG A 137 19.24 3.14 -2.93
N GLN A 138 18.41 3.55 -1.96
CA GLN A 138 18.29 2.91 -0.67
C GLN A 138 16.82 2.87 -0.26
N VAL A 139 16.39 1.80 0.41
CA VAL A 139 15.02 1.66 0.91
C VAL A 139 15.02 1.16 2.34
N GLU A 140 14.02 1.56 3.10
CA GLU A 140 13.73 0.96 4.40
C GLU A 140 13.02 -0.39 4.21
N PHE A 141 13.42 -1.38 4.99
CA PHE A 141 12.73 -2.66 5.06
C PHE A 141 11.71 -2.64 6.20
N ALA A 142 10.42 -2.77 5.85
CA ALA A 142 9.29 -2.77 6.79
C ALA A 142 8.45 -4.05 6.65
N GLY A 143 7.50 -4.26 7.58
CA GLY A 143 6.60 -5.42 7.57
C GLY A 143 7.38 -6.74 7.58
N ILE A 144 7.05 -7.66 6.67
CA ILE A 144 7.71 -8.98 6.55
C ILE A 144 9.22 -8.88 6.23
N LEU A 145 9.71 -7.72 5.78
CA LEU A 145 11.15 -7.48 5.57
C LEU A 145 11.81 -6.78 6.77
N SER A 146 11.07 -6.34 7.77
CA SER A 146 11.62 -5.62 8.93
C SER A 146 12.59 -6.48 9.75
N ASN A 147 13.60 -5.86 10.34
CA ASN A 147 14.47 -6.45 11.38
C ASN A 147 13.84 -6.37 12.78
N ASP A 148 12.72 -5.67 12.92
CA ASP A 148 12.04 -5.53 14.20
C ASP A 148 11.25 -6.79 14.49
N LYS A 149 11.70 -7.57 15.47
CA LYS A 149 11.04 -8.80 15.89
C LYS A 149 9.55 -8.62 16.23
N PRO A 150 9.09 -7.51 16.85
CA PRO A 150 7.66 -7.28 17.06
C PRO A 150 6.85 -7.11 15.77
N GLN A 151 7.46 -6.58 14.70
CA GLN A 151 6.82 -6.44 13.39
C GLN A 151 6.93 -7.71 12.54
N ASN A 152 8.02 -8.45 12.69
CA ASN A 152 8.39 -9.60 11.86
C ASN A 152 8.91 -10.76 12.72
N PRO A 153 8.06 -11.40 13.54
CA PRO A 153 8.49 -12.41 14.49
C PRO A 153 9.17 -13.62 13.82
N ASP A 154 8.77 -13.93 12.59
CA ASP A 154 9.20 -15.13 11.87
C ASP A 154 10.54 -14.95 11.14
N PHE A 155 10.77 -13.78 10.51
CA PHE A 155 11.89 -13.58 9.60
C PHE A 155 12.82 -12.42 9.98
N TYR A 156 12.65 -11.79 11.17
CA TYR A 156 13.42 -10.59 11.53
C TYR A 156 14.94 -10.73 11.40
N ASN A 157 15.49 -11.92 11.68
CA ASN A 157 16.93 -12.19 11.63
C ASN A 157 17.37 -12.99 10.39
N TRP A 158 16.51 -13.19 9.38
CA TRP A 158 16.85 -13.90 8.14
C TRP A 158 17.60 -13.00 7.16
N ASN A 159 18.30 -13.60 6.18
CA ASN A 159 18.72 -12.87 5.00
C ASN A 159 17.47 -12.48 4.20
N LYS A 160 17.34 -11.20 3.88
CA LYS A 160 16.14 -10.66 3.23
C LYS A 160 16.50 -9.99 1.94
N VAL A 161 15.85 -10.43 0.86
CA VAL A 161 16.05 -9.92 -0.48
C VAL A 161 14.76 -9.32 -0.99
N LYS A 162 14.80 -8.06 -1.42
CA LYS A 162 13.72 -7.44 -2.20
C LYS A 162 14.18 -7.30 -3.64
N ILE A 163 13.68 -8.15 -4.53
CA ILE A 163 13.94 -8.04 -5.97
C ILE A 163 13.04 -6.93 -6.52
N ARG A 164 13.64 -5.91 -7.15
CA ARG A 164 12.92 -4.76 -7.68
C ARG A 164 12.21 -5.12 -8.98
N TYR A 165 10.99 -4.61 -9.13
CA TYR A 165 10.15 -4.90 -10.28
C TYR A 165 10.36 -3.89 -11.39
N CYS A 166 10.72 -4.35 -12.59
CA CYS A 166 10.92 -3.45 -13.73
C CYS A 166 10.65 -4.03 -15.12
N ASP A 167 10.12 -5.26 -15.25
CA ASP A 167 9.88 -5.87 -16.57
C ASP A 167 8.52 -5.50 -17.17
N GLY A 168 7.59 -4.97 -16.37
CA GLY A 168 6.25 -4.59 -16.83
C GLY A 168 5.31 -5.75 -17.13
N ALA A 169 5.73 -7.00 -16.88
CA ALA A 169 5.00 -8.23 -17.18
C ALA A 169 5.03 -9.25 -16.02
N SER A 170 5.03 -8.76 -14.77
CA SER A 170 5.00 -9.58 -13.55
C SER A 170 6.09 -10.65 -13.55
N PHE A 171 7.33 -10.31 -13.92
CA PHE A 171 8.44 -11.25 -14.02
C PHE A 171 8.21 -12.45 -14.97
N SER A 172 7.16 -12.49 -15.79
CA SER A 172 6.81 -13.65 -16.63
C SER A 172 7.31 -13.58 -18.06
N GLY A 173 7.75 -12.40 -18.51
CA GLY A 173 8.17 -12.17 -19.90
C GLY A 173 9.58 -12.70 -20.22
N ASN A 174 9.76 -13.14 -21.47
CA ASN A 174 11.08 -13.40 -22.08
C ASN A 174 11.04 -13.18 -23.60
N VAL A 175 10.54 -12.02 -24.03
CA VAL A 175 10.29 -11.72 -25.44
C VAL A 175 11.60 -11.42 -26.17
N LYS A 176 11.83 -12.05 -27.33
CA LYS A 176 13.00 -11.78 -28.19
C LYS A 176 12.81 -10.57 -29.10
N ASP A 177 11.57 -10.33 -29.55
CA ASP A 177 11.22 -9.22 -30.43
C ASP A 177 11.00 -7.93 -29.63
N GLU A 178 12.10 -7.21 -29.43
CA GLU A 178 12.13 -6.03 -28.56
C GLU A 178 11.54 -4.78 -29.22
N LEU A 179 11.47 -4.71 -30.55
CA LEU A 179 10.98 -3.53 -31.26
C LEU A 179 9.48 -3.63 -31.54
N GLN A 180 8.69 -2.71 -30.98
CA GLN A 180 7.24 -2.65 -31.16
C GLN A 180 6.84 -1.22 -31.56
N ASN A 181 6.34 -1.04 -32.78
CA ASN A 181 5.96 0.27 -33.34
C ASN A 181 7.07 1.33 -33.20
N GLY A 182 8.32 0.96 -33.48
CA GLY A 182 9.49 1.85 -33.39
C GLY A 182 10.00 2.12 -31.97
N THR A 183 9.35 1.60 -30.93
CA THR A 183 9.81 1.69 -29.54
C THR A 183 10.38 0.35 -29.07
N LYS A 184 11.51 0.38 -28.38
CA LYS A 184 12.14 -0.84 -27.85
C LYS A 184 11.62 -1.17 -26.46
N PHE A 185 11.16 -2.39 -26.22
CA PHE A 185 10.69 -2.92 -24.94
C PHE A 185 11.41 -4.23 -24.60
N PHE A 186 11.90 -4.33 -23.37
CA PHE A 186 12.54 -5.53 -22.87
C PHE A 186 11.66 -6.21 -21.82
N PHE A 187 10.71 -7.04 -22.28
CA PHE A 187 9.94 -7.89 -21.39
C PHE A 187 10.77 -9.12 -20.98
N ARG A 188 11.70 -8.92 -20.03
CA ARG A 188 12.74 -9.89 -19.64
C ARG A 188 12.58 -10.41 -18.21
N GLY A 189 11.38 -10.37 -17.65
CA GLY A 189 11.07 -10.81 -16.29
C GLY A 189 11.69 -12.14 -15.87
N GLN A 190 11.63 -13.15 -16.74
CA GLN A 190 12.24 -14.46 -16.50
C GLN A 190 13.76 -14.35 -16.33
N ARG A 191 14.42 -13.63 -17.25
CA ARG A 191 15.88 -13.42 -17.24
C ARG A 191 16.33 -12.61 -16.04
N ILE A 192 15.54 -11.63 -15.62
CA ILE A 192 15.82 -10.83 -14.43
C ILE A 192 15.92 -11.73 -13.20
N TRP A 193 14.95 -12.59 -12.97
CA TRP A 193 15.02 -13.54 -11.86
C TRP A 193 16.20 -14.49 -11.98
N GLU A 194 16.39 -15.15 -13.13
CA GLU A 194 17.48 -16.10 -13.32
C GLU A 194 18.83 -15.45 -12.98
N ALA A 195 19.04 -14.22 -13.43
CA ALA A 195 20.25 -13.45 -13.16
C ALA A 195 20.39 -13.04 -11.68
N VAL A 196 19.31 -12.61 -11.03
CA VAL A 196 19.31 -12.26 -9.61
C VAL A 196 19.57 -13.49 -8.75
N MET A 197 18.83 -14.58 -8.97
CA MET A 197 19.01 -15.82 -8.21
C MET A 197 20.42 -16.38 -8.35
N SER A 198 21.00 -16.33 -9.56
CA SER A 198 22.40 -16.72 -9.78
C SER A 198 23.38 -15.92 -8.92
N GLU A 199 23.17 -14.60 -8.78
CA GLU A 199 24.01 -13.78 -7.89
C GLU A 199 23.78 -14.10 -6.41
N LEU A 200 22.53 -14.35 -6.01
CA LEU A 200 22.21 -14.71 -4.62
C LEU A 200 22.82 -16.06 -4.23
N LEU A 201 22.82 -17.04 -5.14
CA LEU A 201 23.50 -18.33 -4.95
C LEU A 201 24.99 -18.13 -4.64
N LEU A 202 25.66 -17.26 -5.38
CA LEU A 202 27.07 -16.90 -5.14
C LEU A 202 27.26 -16.14 -3.82
N LYS A 203 26.25 -15.40 -3.35
CA LYS A 203 26.27 -14.67 -2.07
C LYS A 203 25.93 -15.52 -0.85
N GLY A 204 25.66 -16.82 -1.04
CA GLY A 204 25.46 -17.77 0.06
C GLY A 204 24.09 -18.45 0.08
N LEU A 205 23.15 -18.07 -0.79
CA LEU A 205 21.84 -18.73 -0.88
C LEU A 205 21.98 -20.23 -1.17
N ARG A 206 23.04 -20.65 -1.89
CA ARG A 206 23.33 -22.06 -2.16
C ARG A 206 23.55 -22.93 -0.92
N HIS A 207 23.78 -22.33 0.24
CA HIS A 207 23.98 -23.01 1.53
C HIS A 207 22.83 -22.73 2.49
N ALA A 208 21.68 -22.26 1.99
CA ALA A 208 20.52 -21.97 2.80
C ALA A 208 19.96 -23.26 3.43
N LYS A 209 19.62 -23.18 4.72
CA LYS A 209 18.88 -24.25 5.42
C LYS A 209 17.37 -24.11 5.25
N GLN A 210 16.90 -22.88 5.11
CA GLN A 210 15.50 -22.55 4.91
C GLN A 210 15.37 -21.44 3.87
N LEU A 211 14.37 -21.57 3.02
CA LEU A 211 14.05 -20.63 1.98
C LEU A 211 12.55 -20.38 1.98
N SER A 212 12.16 -19.11 2.07
CA SER A 212 10.78 -18.66 1.95
C SER A 212 10.68 -17.65 0.80
N GLY A 213 9.62 -17.75 0.01
CA GLY A 213 9.34 -16.86 -1.12
C GLY A 213 8.02 -16.13 -0.91
N PHE A 214 8.02 -14.82 -1.11
CA PHE A 214 6.82 -13.99 -1.04
C PHE A 214 6.67 -13.13 -2.29
N SER A 215 5.46 -13.06 -2.83
CA SER A 215 5.13 -12.21 -3.98
C SER A 215 3.81 -11.50 -3.74
N ASN A 216 3.80 -10.17 -3.91
CA ASN A 216 2.58 -9.39 -3.88
C ASN A 216 1.81 -9.57 -5.21
N ARG A 217 0.92 -10.58 -5.21
CA ARG A 217 0.02 -11.06 -6.29
C ARG A 217 0.67 -11.98 -7.35
N MET A 218 0.20 -13.22 -7.30
CA MET A 218 0.08 -14.25 -8.35
C MET A 218 1.24 -14.41 -9.34
N LEU A 219 2.23 -15.21 -8.95
CA LEU A 219 3.15 -15.86 -9.88
C LEU A 219 3.46 -17.29 -9.40
N CYS A 220 2.53 -18.22 -9.65
CA CYS A 220 2.72 -19.64 -9.34
C CYS A 220 3.95 -20.24 -10.04
N TRP A 221 4.39 -19.67 -11.17
CA TRP A 221 5.55 -20.17 -11.92
C TRP A 221 6.88 -20.08 -11.15
N TRP A 222 7.06 -19.03 -10.34
CA TRP A 222 8.27 -18.87 -9.52
C TRP A 222 8.36 -19.88 -8.40
N ALA A 223 7.23 -20.22 -7.77
CA ALA A 223 7.18 -21.23 -6.73
C ALA A 223 7.64 -22.60 -7.25
N SER A 224 7.33 -22.95 -8.51
CA SER A 224 7.81 -24.18 -9.13
C SER A 224 9.32 -24.17 -9.41
N HIS A 225 9.90 -23.02 -9.76
CA HIS A 225 11.35 -22.91 -10.00
C HIS A 225 12.17 -22.79 -8.71
N LEU A 226 11.60 -22.27 -7.63
CA LEU A 226 12.30 -22.17 -6.34
C LEU A 226 12.62 -23.55 -5.74
N HIS A 227 11.79 -24.56 -6.00
CA HIS A 227 12.01 -25.94 -5.54
C HIS A 227 13.07 -26.70 -6.37
N SER A 228 13.48 -26.15 -7.51
CA SER A 228 14.45 -26.77 -8.43
C SER A 228 15.86 -26.16 -8.32
N LEU A 229 16.05 -25.18 -7.42
CA LEU A 229 17.33 -24.52 -7.12
C LEU A 229 17.99 -25.15 -5.89
#